data_AF-A0A831TVG9-F1
#
_entry.id   AF-A0A831TVG9-F1
#
_cell.length_a   1.000
_cell.length_b   1.000
_cell.length_c   1.000
_cell.angle_alpha   90.00
_cell.angle_beta   90.00
_cell.angle_gamma   90.00
#
_symmetry.space_group_name_H-M   'P 1'
#
loop_
_entity.id
_entity.type
_entity.pdbx_description
1 polymer ?
#
loop_
_entity_poly.entity_id
_entity_poly.type
_entity_poly.pdbx_seq_one_letter_code
_entity_poly.pdbx_strand_id
1 'polypeptide(L)'
;LVLAGPAQIVDVRRDGLRHIAPARGVALDGEQIGEQLHVELPQGRVAHRRHPGGDAIGRIVARLLDLERARARRRELAGVVLRHVRLIAVGEQHLLDALGPAPGAEQLLAVAAGGIIAAELGLAILLVSGIATAVVALSAALLSLVFLGAVLINLRRRRAIACGCFGDDERISGRTVLRLLTMTGAAIVTSLGALIAPETSALTDPSPFVGRAAIGIPIALFGWWLITLPQVADLADLQLKRRPVPSDASEAQVAR
;
A
#
# COMPACT_ATOMS: atom_id res chain seq x y z
N LEU A 1 -4.37 7.00 -42.30
CA LEU A 1 -5.41 8.04 -42.50
C LEU A 1 -6.77 7.39 -42.23
N VAL A 2 -7.29 7.57 -41.02
CA VAL A 2 -8.65 7.16 -40.62
C VAL A 2 -9.20 8.38 -39.88
N LEU A 3 -10.24 8.99 -40.43
CA LEU A 3 -10.88 10.18 -39.90
C LEU A 3 -11.69 9.80 -38.65
N ALA A 4 -11.31 10.36 -37.51
CA ALA A 4 -12.07 10.29 -36.27
C ALA A 4 -13.23 11.30 -36.33
N GLY A 5 -14.46 10.81 -36.19
CA GLY A 5 -15.65 11.63 -35.98
C GLY A 5 -15.72 12.17 -34.54
N PRO A 6 -16.48 13.26 -34.29
CA PRO A 6 -16.55 13.89 -32.98
C PRO A 6 -17.21 12.98 -31.95
N ALA A 7 -16.53 12.82 -30.81
CA ALA A 7 -16.97 12.05 -29.67
C ALA A 7 -18.27 12.61 -29.07
N GLN A 8 -19.34 11.82 -29.13
CA GLN A 8 -20.52 12.01 -28.27
C GLN A 8 -20.22 11.43 -26.89
N ILE A 9 -20.22 12.28 -25.87
CA ILE A 9 -20.21 11.86 -24.47
C ILE A 9 -21.66 11.53 -24.10
N VAL A 10 -21.97 10.24 -23.96
CA VAL A 10 -23.26 9.78 -23.45
C VAL A 10 -23.14 9.61 -21.93
N ASP A 11 -23.73 10.52 -21.17
CA ASP A 11 -23.91 10.38 -19.72
C ASP A 11 -25.06 9.41 -19.45
N VAL A 12 -24.72 8.15 -19.13
CA VAL A 12 -25.71 7.13 -18.76
C VAL A 12 -25.94 7.20 -17.25
N ARG A 13 -26.74 8.18 -16.83
CA ARG A 13 -27.37 8.17 -15.50
C ARG A 13 -28.77 7.57 -15.66
N ARG A 14 -28.97 6.40 -15.03
CA ARG A 14 -30.30 5.81 -14.79
C ARG A 14 -31.12 6.84 -14.01
N ASP A 15 -31.96 7.58 -14.71
CA ASP A 15 -33.30 8.01 -14.31
C ASP A 15 -33.82 9.03 -15.34
N GLY A 16 -34.73 8.59 -16.21
CA GLY A 16 -35.59 9.45 -17.04
C GLY A 16 -34.92 10.16 -18.22
N LEU A 17 -35.19 9.68 -19.43
CA LEU A 17 -34.94 10.39 -20.69
C LEU A 17 -35.68 11.74 -20.69
N ARG A 18 -34.97 12.83 -20.39
CA ARG A 18 -35.39 14.19 -20.76
C ARG A 18 -34.56 14.63 -21.95
N HIS A 19 -35.22 14.82 -23.10
CA HIS A 19 -34.63 15.50 -24.25
C HIS A 19 -34.36 16.96 -23.87
N ILE A 20 -33.09 17.32 -23.69
CA ILE A 20 -32.66 18.71 -23.61
C ILE A 20 -32.36 19.16 -25.03
N ALA A 21 -33.14 20.11 -25.54
CA ALA A 21 -32.87 20.76 -26.82
C ALA A 21 -31.52 21.50 -26.76
N PRO A 22 -30.71 21.48 -27.83
CA PRO A 22 -29.44 22.20 -27.84
C PRO A 22 -29.71 23.70 -27.70
N ALA A 23 -29.15 24.30 -26.65
CA ALA A 23 -29.10 25.74 -26.53
C ALA A 23 -28.36 26.31 -27.73
N ARG A 24 -29.02 27.22 -28.47
CA ARG A 24 -28.41 27.97 -29.57
C ARG A 24 -27.13 28.62 -29.06
N GLY A 25 -26.01 28.26 -29.68
CA GLY A 25 -24.70 28.80 -29.38
C GLY A 25 -24.71 30.32 -29.54
N VAL A 26 -24.51 31.02 -28.42
CA VAL A 26 -24.00 32.39 -28.45
C VAL A 26 -22.50 32.24 -28.65
N ALA A 27 -22.05 32.48 -29.89
CA ALA A 27 -20.64 32.66 -30.17
C ALA A 27 -20.20 33.94 -29.46
N LEU A 28 -19.59 33.80 -28.29
CA LEU A 28 -18.87 34.88 -27.65
C LEU A 28 -17.53 34.99 -28.35
N ASP A 29 -17.35 36.12 -29.02
CA ASP A 29 -16.14 36.49 -29.74
C ASP A 29 -14.97 36.63 -28.76
N GLY A 30 -13.81 36.10 -29.13
CA GLY A 30 -12.64 35.99 -28.24
C GLY A 30 -12.04 37.35 -27.83
N GLU A 31 -12.42 38.44 -28.51
CA GLU A 31 -11.96 39.79 -28.19
C GLU A 31 -12.72 40.44 -27.02
N GLN A 32 -13.93 39.99 -26.68
CA GLN A 32 -14.74 40.66 -25.64
C GLN A 32 -14.38 40.29 -24.20
N ILE A 33 -13.52 39.28 -23.99
CA ILE A 33 -13.06 38.85 -22.65
C ILE A 33 -11.84 39.68 -22.20
N GLY A 34 -11.20 40.44 -23.09
CA GLY A 34 -10.04 41.28 -22.77
C GLY A 34 -10.38 42.61 -22.10
N GLU A 35 -11.54 43.21 -22.36
CA GLU A 35 -11.84 44.60 -21.95
C GLU A 35 -12.60 44.74 -20.63
N GLN A 36 -13.20 43.68 -20.07
CA GLN A 36 -13.94 43.79 -18.79
C GLN A 36 -13.07 43.60 -17.53
N LEU A 37 -11.77 43.37 -17.66
CA LEU A 37 -10.84 43.27 -16.53
C LEU A 37 -10.00 44.54 -16.33
N HIS A 38 -10.63 45.71 -16.49
CA HIS A 38 -10.11 47.01 -16.06
C HIS A 38 -11.17 47.76 -15.24
N VAL A 39 -11.68 47.11 -14.20
CA VAL A 39 -12.37 47.82 -13.11
C VAL A 39 -11.30 48.22 -12.11
N GLU A 40 -10.94 49.51 -12.17
CA GLU A 40 -10.11 50.22 -11.20
C GLU A 40 -10.56 49.89 -9.77
N LEU A 41 -9.77 49.09 -9.07
CA LEU A 41 -9.85 49.00 -7.62
C LEU A 41 -9.11 50.23 -7.07
N PRO A 42 -9.79 51.15 -6.36
CA PRO A 42 -9.12 52.28 -5.75
C PRO A 42 -8.08 51.77 -4.75
N GLN A 43 -6.81 52.10 -5.00
CA GLN A 43 -5.69 51.87 -4.10
C GLN A 43 -5.82 52.76 -2.85
N GLY A 44 -6.80 52.46 -2.00
CA GLY A 44 -6.86 52.96 -0.64
C GLY A 44 -5.78 52.27 0.17
N ARG A 45 -4.67 52.97 0.44
CA ARG A 45 -3.69 52.61 1.48
C ARG A 45 -4.37 52.68 2.84
N VAL A 46 -5.12 51.65 3.21
CA VAL A 46 -5.51 51.40 4.59
C VAL A 46 -4.33 50.70 5.24
N ALA A 47 -3.51 51.48 5.96
CA ALA A 47 -2.46 50.97 6.83
C ALA A 47 -3.10 50.22 8.01
N HIS A 48 -3.53 48.98 7.77
CA HIS A 48 -3.95 48.08 8.84
C HIS A 48 -2.72 47.71 9.67
N ARG A 49 -2.57 48.38 10.82
CA ARG A 49 -1.73 47.90 11.93
C ARG A 49 -2.21 46.49 12.26
N ARG A 50 -1.47 45.48 11.79
CA ARG A 50 -1.74 44.07 12.13
C ARG A 50 -1.49 43.90 13.62
N HIS A 51 -2.57 43.78 14.39
CA HIS A 51 -2.49 43.27 15.75
C HIS A 51 -2.03 41.79 15.70
N PRO A 52 -0.91 41.42 16.35
CA PRO A 52 -0.32 40.09 16.26
C PRO A 52 -1.09 38.99 17.02
N GLY A 53 -2.33 39.23 17.45
CA GLY A 53 -3.10 38.32 18.31
C GLY A 53 -4.36 37.68 17.72
N GLY A 54 -4.80 38.08 16.51
CA GLY A 54 -6.15 37.76 16.03
C GLY A 54 -6.32 36.50 15.17
N ASP A 55 -5.25 35.90 14.66
CA ASP A 55 -5.35 34.93 13.55
C ASP A 55 -5.10 33.46 13.96
N ALA A 56 -5.35 33.13 15.22
CA ALA A 56 -5.29 31.73 15.67
C ALA A 56 -6.39 30.88 15.00
N ILE A 57 -7.59 31.44 14.87
CA ILE A 57 -8.75 30.76 14.27
C ILE A 57 -8.55 30.58 12.77
N GLY A 58 -8.06 31.60 12.05
CA GLY A 58 -7.79 31.50 10.61
C GLY A 58 -6.76 30.42 10.27
N ARG A 59 -5.70 30.28 11.09
CA ARG A 59 -4.70 29.21 10.92
C ARG A 59 -5.25 27.80 11.18
N ILE A 60 -6.18 27.63 12.13
CA ILE A 60 -6.83 26.34 12.40
C ILE A 60 -7.76 25.97 11.24
N VAL A 61 -8.58 26.91 10.76
CA VAL A 61 -9.49 26.70 9.63
C VAL A 61 -8.72 26.39 8.34
N ALA A 62 -7.61 27.10 8.08
CA ALA A 62 -6.73 26.81 6.95
C ALA A 62 -6.15 25.39 7.01
N ARG A 63 -5.72 24.92 8.19
CA ARG A 63 -5.24 23.53 8.38
C ARG A 63 -6.34 22.49 8.20
N LEU A 64 -7.56 22.77 8.63
CA LEU A 64 -8.71 21.87 8.42
C LEU A 64 -9.06 21.73 6.94
N LEU A 65 -9.08 22.84 6.20
CA LEU A 65 -9.32 22.84 4.76
C LEU A 65 -8.23 22.08 3.98
N ASP A 66 -6.96 22.20 4.38
CA ASP A 66 -5.87 21.44 3.78
C ASP A 66 -5.96 19.93 4.08
N LEU A 67 -6.40 19.56 5.27
CA LEU A 67 -6.65 18.16 5.63
C LEU A 67 -7.80 17.55 4.80
N GLU A 68 -8.86 18.32 4.51
CA GLU A 68 -9.95 17.83 3.65
C GLU A 68 -9.51 17.67 2.19
N ARG A 69 -8.74 18.62 1.66
CA ARG A 69 -8.13 18.48 0.32
C ARG A 69 -7.18 17.29 0.26
N ALA A 70 -6.39 17.05 1.30
CA ALA A 70 -5.52 15.87 1.41
C ALA A 70 -6.33 14.57 1.48
N ARG A 71 -7.46 14.54 2.20
CA ARG A 71 -8.37 13.38 2.24
C ARG A 71 -9.03 13.12 0.89
N ALA A 72 -9.43 14.15 0.16
CA ALA A 72 -10.00 14.01 -1.19
C ALA A 72 -8.97 13.38 -2.15
N ARG A 73 -7.73 13.90 -2.18
CA ARG A 73 -6.63 13.32 -2.97
C ARG A 73 -6.31 11.87 -2.59
N ARG A 74 -6.37 11.53 -1.29
CA ARG A 74 -6.18 10.14 -0.83
C ARG A 74 -7.25 9.19 -1.36
N ARG A 75 -8.52 9.61 -1.43
CA ARG A 75 -9.60 8.76 -1.98
C ARG A 75 -9.43 8.51 -3.47
N GLU A 76 -8.99 9.53 -4.20
CA GLU A 76 -8.71 9.42 -5.64
C GLU A 76 -7.53 8.48 -5.90
N LEU A 77 -6.42 8.64 -5.18
CA LEU A 77 -5.27 7.74 -5.24
C LEU A 77 -5.63 6.31 -4.84
N ALA A 78 -6.43 6.13 -3.77
CA ALA A 78 -6.90 4.80 -3.37
C ALA A 78 -7.74 4.14 -4.48
N GLY A 79 -8.55 4.90 -5.20
CA GLY A 79 -9.31 4.41 -6.37
C GLY A 79 -8.41 3.97 -7.52
N VAL A 80 -7.36 4.73 -7.84
CA VAL A 80 -6.38 4.38 -8.89
C VAL A 80 -5.62 3.12 -8.54
N VAL A 81 -5.16 3.00 -7.28
CA VAL A 81 -4.46 1.82 -6.77
C VAL A 81 -5.37 0.59 -6.81
N LEU A 82 -6.61 0.69 -6.30
CA LEU A 82 -7.58 -0.42 -6.37
C LEU A 82 -7.89 -0.83 -7.80
N ARG A 83 -7.95 0.12 -8.75
CA ARG A 83 -8.16 -0.18 -10.17
C ARG A 83 -6.97 -0.94 -10.74
N HIS A 84 -5.74 -0.53 -10.45
CA HIS A 84 -4.54 -1.24 -10.92
C HIS A 84 -4.43 -2.63 -10.30
N VAL A 85 -4.63 -2.75 -9.00
CA VAL A 85 -4.64 -4.06 -8.30
C VAL A 85 -5.71 -4.99 -8.90
N ARG A 86 -6.89 -4.46 -9.23
CA ARG A 86 -7.96 -5.24 -9.86
C ARG A 86 -7.60 -5.65 -11.29
N LEU A 87 -6.95 -4.79 -12.06
CA LEU A 87 -6.49 -5.11 -13.41
C LEU A 87 -5.39 -6.19 -13.39
N ILE A 88 -4.46 -6.12 -12.44
CA ILE A 88 -3.43 -7.16 -12.24
C ILE A 88 -4.09 -8.49 -11.88
N ALA A 89 -5.01 -8.50 -10.90
CA ALA A 89 -5.68 -9.71 -10.45
C ALA A 89 -6.60 -10.35 -11.51
N VAL A 90 -7.28 -9.54 -12.34
CA VAL A 90 -8.13 -10.04 -13.43
C VAL A 90 -7.28 -10.51 -14.62
N GLY A 91 -6.18 -9.82 -14.90
CA GLY A 91 -5.22 -10.22 -15.93
C GLY A 91 -4.62 -11.59 -15.64
N GLU A 92 -4.29 -11.88 -14.39
CA GLU A 92 -3.69 -13.15 -13.96
C GLU A 92 -4.63 -14.34 -14.18
N GLN A 93 -5.94 -14.19 -13.91
CA GLN A 93 -6.91 -15.28 -14.14
C GLN A 93 -7.09 -15.58 -15.62
N HIS A 94 -7.15 -14.55 -16.48
CA HIS A 94 -7.19 -14.77 -17.92
C HIS A 94 -5.88 -15.30 -18.49
N LEU A 95 -4.73 -14.96 -17.90
CA LEU A 95 -3.43 -15.51 -18.30
C LEU A 95 -3.32 -16.99 -17.92
N LEU A 96 -3.78 -17.36 -16.72
CA LEU A 96 -3.83 -18.75 -16.26
C LEU A 96 -4.80 -19.59 -17.08
N ASP A 97 -5.98 -19.05 -17.41
CA ASP A 97 -6.94 -19.72 -18.30
C ASP A 97 -6.40 -19.86 -19.73
N ALA A 98 -5.62 -18.88 -20.21
CA ALA A 98 -5.00 -18.92 -21.54
C ALA A 98 -3.76 -19.83 -21.60
N LEU A 99 -3.03 -19.99 -20.49
CA LEU A 99 -1.84 -20.85 -20.42
C LEU A 99 -2.20 -22.34 -20.45
N GLY A 100 -3.41 -22.72 -20.04
CA GLY A 100 -3.90 -24.09 -20.08
C GLY A 100 -2.96 -25.11 -19.41
N PRO A 101 -3.23 -26.42 -19.51
CA PRO A 101 -2.31 -27.46 -19.07
C PRO A 101 -1.19 -27.66 -20.11
N ALA A 102 -0.51 -26.58 -20.53
CA ALA A 102 0.61 -26.69 -21.44
C ALA A 102 1.79 -27.39 -20.71
N PRO A 103 2.38 -28.45 -21.29
CA PRO A 103 3.58 -29.06 -20.74
C PRO A 103 4.70 -28.01 -20.71
N GLY A 104 5.06 -27.55 -19.51
CA GLY A 104 6.05 -26.47 -19.29
C GLY A 104 5.58 -25.32 -18.40
N ALA A 105 4.28 -25.20 -18.11
CA ALA A 105 3.77 -24.15 -17.23
C ALA A 105 4.39 -24.18 -15.81
N GLU A 106 4.67 -25.38 -15.28
CA GLU A 106 5.32 -25.53 -13.96
C GLU A 106 6.75 -24.98 -13.94
N GLN A 107 7.51 -25.12 -15.03
CA GLN A 107 8.86 -24.54 -15.13
C GLN A 107 8.79 -23.02 -15.18
N LEU A 108 7.84 -22.44 -15.90
CA LEU A 108 7.65 -20.99 -15.93
C LEU A 108 7.26 -20.44 -14.56
N LEU A 109 6.38 -21.15 -13.83
CA LEU A 109 6.02 -20.80 -12.45
C LEU A 109 7.21 -20.87 -11.50
N ALA A 110 8.03 -21.93 -11.58
CA ALA A 110 9.23 -22.08 -10.77
C ALA A 110 10.27 -20.99 -11.07
N VAL A 111 10.47 -20.65 -12.35
CA VAL A 111 11.37 -19.58 -12.78
C VAL A 111 10.86 -18.22 -12.32
N ALA A 112 9.56 -17.95 -12.44
CA ALA A 112 8.95 -16.71 -11.96
C ALA A 112 9.07 -16.57 -10.43
N ALA A 113 8.78 -17.63 -9.69
CA ALA A 113 8.93 -17.66 -8.23
C ALA A 113 10.38 -17.43 -7.81
N GLY A 114 11.33 -18.12 -8.45
CA GLY A 114 12.77 -17.90 -8.22
C GLY A 114 13.20 -16.48 -8.57
N GLY A 115 12.67 -15.91 -9.65
CA GLY A 115 12.92 -14.53 -10.07
C GLY A 115 12.44 -13.50 -9.06
N ILE A 116 11.27 -13.72 -8.44
CA ILE A 116 10.76 -12.84 -7.37
C ILE A 116 11.67 -12.91 -6.14
N ILE A 117 12.08 -14.10 -5.70
CA ILE A 117 12.99 -14.28 -4.56
C ILE A 117 14.33 -13.57 -4.83
N ALA A 118 14.89 -13.72 -6.03
CA ALA A 118 16.12 -13.06 -6.42
C ALA A 118 15.96 -11.52 -6.46
N ALA A 119 14.82 -11.01 -6.95
CA ALA A 119 14.53 -9.59 -6.97
C ALA A 119 14.36 -9.00 -5.56
N GLU A 120 13.66 -9.70 -4.66
CA GLU A 120 13.52 -9.30 -3.25
C GLU A 120 14.88 -9.28 -2.55
N LEU A 121 15.71 -10.29 -2.76
CA LEU A 121 17.06 -10.34 -2.21
C LEU A 121 17.94 -9.21 -2.76
N GLY A 122 17.86 -8.93 -4.06
CA GLY A 122 18.55 -7.81 -4.69
C GLY A 122 18.13 -6.48 -4.08
N LEU A 123 16.83 -6.23 -3.94
CA LEU A 123 16.30 -5.02 -3.28
C LEU A 123 16.78 -4.91 -1.83
N ALA A 124 16.81 -6.01 -1.08
CA ALA A 124 17.32 -6.03 0.29
C ALA A 124 18.81 -5.63 0.34
N ILE A 125 19.64 -6.18 -0.56
CA ILE A 125 21.07 -5.83 -0.67
C ILE A 125 21.25 -4.35 -1.02
N LEU A 126 20.50 -3.84 -2.02
CA LEU A 126 20.57 -2.43 -2.40
C LEU A 126 20.17 -1.52 -1.23
N LEU A 127 19.11 -1.87 -0.49
CA LEU A 127 18.63 -1.10 0.66
C LEU A 127 19.69 -1.05 1.76
N VAL A 128 20.33 -2.18 2.06
CA VAL A 128 21.39 -2.29 3.07
C VAL A 128 22.66 -1.55 2.63
N SER A 129 23.01 -1.60 1.35
CA SER A 129 24.16 -0.86 0.80
C SER A 129 23.98 0.66 0.79
N GLY A 130 22.77 1.17 1.01
CA GLY A 130 22.47 2.60 0.94
C GLY A 130 22.44 3.16 -0.49
N ILE A 131 22.42 2.30 -1.52
CA ILE A 131 22.40 2.72 -2.92
C ILE A 131 20.95 2.88 -3.35
N ALA A 132 20.62 4.06 -3.89
CA ALA A 132 19.28 4.38 -4.38
C ALA A 132 18.17 4.10 -3.33
N THR A 133 18.45 4.36 -2.04
CA THR A 133 17.57 4.03 -0.90
C THR A 133 16.13 4.47 -1.11
N ALA A 134 15.90 5.68 -1.63
CA ALA A 134 14.56 6.19 -1.90
C ALA A 134 13.80 5.32 -2.93
N VAL A 135 14.45 4.96 -4.04
CA VAL A 135 13.83 4.14 -5.10
C VAL A 135 13.58 2.72 -4.58
N VAL A 136 14.58 2.13 -3.93
CA VAL A 136 14.52 0.75 -3.42
C VAL A 136 13.49 0.62 -2.30
N ALA A 137 13.44 1.58 -1.38
CA ALA A 137 12.45 1.59 -0.31
C ALA A 137 11.02 1.77 -0.86
N LEU A 138 10.84 2.65 -1.86
CA LEU A 138 9.56 2.81 -2.56
C LEU A 138 9.12 1.51 -3.26
N SER A 139 10.04 0.85 -3.97
CA SER A 139 9.79 -0.44 -4.62
C SER A 139 9.43 -1.53 -3.60
N ALA A 140 10.15 -1.62 -2.48
CA ALA A 140 9.86 -2.57 -1.42
C ALA A 140 8.49 -2.31 -0.77
N ALA A 141 8.16 -1.04 -0.50
CA ALA A 141 6.86 -0.65 0.04
C ALA A 141 5.72 -0.99 -0.94
N LEU A 142 5.92 -0.76 -2.24
CA LEU A 142 4.95 -1.09 -3.27
C LEU A 142 4.73 -2.60 -3.38
N LEU A 143 5.81 -3.40 -3.43
CA LEU A 143 5.72 -4.86 -3.43
C LEU A 143 4.98 -5.38 -2.19
N SER A 144 5.34 -4.87 -1.01
CA SER A 144 4.68 -5.24 0.25
C SER A 144 3.19 -4.88 0.26
N LEU A 145 2.81 -3.72 -0.30
CA LEU A 145 1.41 -3.31 -0.44
C LEU A 145 0.63 -4.19 -1.43
N VAL A 146 1.23 -4.55 -2.56
CA VAL A 146 0.61 -5.46 -3.53
C VAL A 146 0.37 -6.82 -2.89
N PHE A 147 1.36 -7.36 -2.19
CA PHE A 147 1.25 -8.64 -1.48
C PHE A 147 0.20 -8.58 -0.36
N LEU A 148 0.20 -7.51 0.44
CA LEU A 148 -0.83 -7.28 1.46
C LEU A 148 -2.23 -7.22 0.85
N GLY A 149 -2.39 -6.52 -0.28
CA GLY A 149 -3.65 -6.45 -1.01
C GLY A 149 -4.14 -7.82 -1.47
N ALA A 150 -3.25 -8.63 -2.06
CA ALA A 150 -3.56 -9.98 -2.50
C ALA A 150 -4.01 -10.88 -1.33
N VAL A 151 -3.30 -10.83 -0.20
CA VAL A 151 -3.66 -11.57 1.03
C VAL A 151 -5.03 -11.12 1.56
N LEU A 152 -5.27 -9.81 1.63
CA LEU A 152 -6.52 -9.25 2.14
C LEU A 152 -7.72 -9.62 1.27
N ILE A 153 -7.55 -9.62 -0.05
CA ILE A 153 -8.58 -10.04 -1.01
C ILE A 153 -8.90 -11.54 -0.83
N ASN A 154 -7.89 -12.39 -0.70
CA ASN A 154 -8.10 -13.83 -0.51
C ASN A 154 -8.80 -14.15 0.82
N LEU A 155 -8.43 -13.44 1.90
CA LEU A 155 -9.13 -13.55 3.19
C LEU A 155 -10.57 -13.08 3.11
N ARG A 156 -10.83 -11.96 2.43
CA ARG A 156 -12.19 -11.44 2.25
C ARG A 156 -13.07 -12.40 1.44
N ARG A 157 -12.47 -13.17 0.53
CA ARG A 157 -13.10 -14.26 -0.23
C ARG A 157 -13.16 -15.59 0.54
N ARG A 158 -12.66 -15.66 1.77
CA ARG A 158 -12.55 -16.87 2.60
C ARG A 158 -11.88 -18.05 1.89
N ARG A 159 -10.91 -17.77 1.01
CA ARG A 159 -10.13 -18.83 0.34
C ARG A 159 -9.03 -19.32 1.28
N ALA A 160 -9.01 -20.63 1.53
CA ALA A 160 -7.93 -21.27 2.27
C ALA A 160 -6.82 -21.65 1.29
N ILE A 161 -5.91 -20.71 1.02
CA ILE A 161 -4.72 -20.93 0.19
C ILE A 161 -3.52 -21.10 1.15
N ALA A 162 -2.71 -22.12 0.93
CA ALA A 162 -1.41 -22.24 1.59
C ALA A 162 -0.46 -21.24 0.93
N CYS A 163 0.02 -20.25 1.69
CA CYS A 163 0.82 -19.17 1.11
C CYS A 163 2.28 -19.58 0.88
N GLY A 164 2.74 -20.68 1.48
CA GLY A 164 4.13 -21.18 1.43
C GLY A 164 5.17 -20.28 2.12
N CYS A 165 4.89 -18.98 2.28
CA CYS A 165 5.82 -18.00 2.83
C CYS A 165 6.20 -18.24 4.31
N PHE A 166 5.41 -19.00 5.06
CA PHE A 166 5.59 -19.20 6.51
C PHE A 166 5.61 -20.68 6.91
N GLY A 167 5.79 -21.57 5.93
CA GLY A 167 5.69 -23.02 6.08
C GLY A 167 4.73 -23.62 5.06
N ASP A 168 4.89 -24.92 4.81
CA ASP A 168 4.23 -25.63 3.72
C ASP A 168 2.70 -25.70 3.88
N ASP A 169 2.18 -25.66 5.12
CA ASP A 169 0.76 -25.81 5.43
C ASP A 169 0.13 -24.59 6.13
N GLU A 170 0.85 -23.47 6.27
CA GLU A 170 0.32 -22.30 6.98
C GLU A 170 -0.78 -21.62 6.13
N ARG A 171 -2.02 -21.77 6.59
CA ARG A 171 -3.18 -21.10 5.99
C ARG A 171 -3.13 -19.62 6.26
N ILE A 172 -3.51 -18.83 5.25
CA ILE A 172 -3.66 -17.38 5.41
C ILE A 172 -4.63 -17.10 6.58
N SER A 173 -4.13 -16.42 7.62
CA SER A 173 -4.88 -16.09 8.83
C SER A 173 -4.82 -14.58 9.13
N GLY A 174 -5.62 -14.10 10.08
CA GLY A 174 -5.52 -12.71 10.55
C GLY A 174 -4.12 -12.36 11.08
N ARG A 175 -3.38 -13.34 11.61
CA ARG A 175 -1.98 -13.20 12.03
C ARG A 175 -1.08 -12.84 10.85
N THR A 176 -1.28 -13.50 9.71
CA THR A 176 -0.56 -13.19 8.47
C THR A 176 -0.77 -11.73 8.07
N VAL A 177 -2.00 -11.22 8.12
CA VAL A 177 -2.31 -9.81 7.81
C VAL A 177 -1.58 -8.85 8.75
N LEU A 178 -1.62 -9.12 10.06
CA LEU A 178 -0.93 -8.29 11.03
C LEU A 178 0.58 -8.25 10.76
N ARG A 179 1.19 -9.40 10.46
CA ARG A 179 2.61 -9.51 10.07
C ARG A 179 2.92 -8.71 8.81
N LEU A 180 2.09 -8.81 7.76
CA LEU A 180 2.31 -8.02 6.55
C LEU A 180 2.13 -6.53 6.81
N LEU A 181 1.17 -6.14 7.65
CA LEU A 181 0.94 -4.74 8.02
C LEU A 181 2.15 -4.15 8.76
N THR A 182 2.76 -4.89 9.69
CA THR A 182 3.96 -4.42 10.40
C THR A 182 5.15 -4.29 9.46
N MET A 183 5.37 -5.26 8.57
CA MET A 183 6.44 -5.20 7.55
C MET A 183 6.22 -4.04 6.56
N THR A 184 5.00 -3.88 6.07
CA THR A 184 4.64 -2.77 5.17
C THR A 184 4.79 -1.42 5.87
N GLY A 185 4.37 -1.32 7.13
CA GLY A 185 4.52 -0.12 7.95
C GLY A 185 5.98 0.26 8.15
N ALA A 186 6.84 -0.72 8.47
CA ALA A 186 8.29 -0.51 8.57
C ALA A 186 8.87 -0.02 7.24
N ALA A 187 8.54 -0.66 6.12
CA ALA A 187 9.00 -0.25 4.80
C ALA A 187 8.58 1.19 4.44
N ILE A 188 7.33 1.58 4.75
CA ILE A 188 6.83 2.94 4.54
C ILE A 188 7.59 3.95 5.41
N VAL A 189 7.75 3.67 6.71
CA VAL A 189 8.48 4.57 7.63
C VAL A 189 9.92 4.75 7.18
N THR A 190 10.60 3.67 6.80
CA THR A 190 11.97 3.73 6.25
C THR A 190 12.02 4.54 4.94
N SER A 191 11.04 4.36 4.05
CA SER A 191 10.94 5.14 2.80
C SER A 191 10.76 6.63 3.07
N LEU A 192 9.89 6.99 4.01
CA LEU A 192 9.68 8.38 4.43
C LEU A 192 10.93 8.97 5.06
N GLY A 193 11.64 8.21 5.89
CA GLY A 193 12.92 8.62 6.46
C GLY A 193 13.96 8.94 5.39
N ALA A 194 14.09 8.09 4.37
CA ALA A 194 15.00 8.29 3.25
C ALA A 194 14.67 9.55 2.41
N LEU A 195 13.39 9.95 2.36
CA LEU A 195 12.97 11.17 1.65
C LEU A 195 13.25 12.45 2.45
N ILE A 196 13.17 12.38 3.79
CA ILE A 196 13.33 13.54 4.68
C ILE A 196 14.81 13.80 5.00
N ALA A 197 15.62 12.75 5.10
CA ALA A 197 17.05 12.83 5.34
C ALA A 197 17.83 12.43 4.07
N PRO A 198 17.98 13.35 3.09
CA PRO A 198 18.77 13.07 1.90
C PRO A 198 20.21 12.76 2.33
N GLU A 199 20.64 11.55 2.02
CA GLU A 199 21.91 11.05 2.52
C GLU A 199 23.07 11.85 1.95
N THR A 200 23.90 12.38 2.84
CA THR A 200 25.25 12.83 2.51
C THR A 200 26.06 11.60 2.13
N SER A 201 26.14 11.33 0.82
CA SER A 201 26.99 10.36 0.12
C SER A 201 27.75 9.35 0.99
N ALA A 202 27.16 8.17 1.19
CA ALA A 202 27.74 7.03 1.90
C ALA A 202 29.01 6.46 1.25
N LEU A 203 29.44 6.95 0.07
CA LEU A 203 30.66 6.49 -0.60
C LEU A 203 31.95 6.91 0.11
N THR A 204 31.91 7.89 1.00
CA THR A 204 33.12 8.48 1.63
C THR A 204 33.26 8.20 3.12
N ASP A 205 32.22 7.73 3.80
CA ASP A 205 32.26 7.40 5.22
C ASP A 205 31.49 6.09 5.47
N PRO A 206 32.11 5.02 5.98
CA PRO A 206 31.43 3.77 6.32
C PRO A 206 30.62 3.84 7.64
N SER A 207 30.76 4.90 8.43
CA SER A 207 29.99 5.10 9.68
C SER A 207 28.45 5.00 9.55
N PRO A 208 27.80 5.43 8.44
CA PRO A 208 26.35 5.32 8.26
C PRO A 208 25.89 3.88 8.04
N PHE A 209 26.72 3.05 7.38
CA PHE A 209 26.41 1.64 7.14
C PHE A 209 26.37 0.86 8.45
N VAL A 210 27.38 1.05 9.31
CA VAL A 210 27.43 0.42 10.63
C VAL A 210 26.24 0.86 11.48
N GLY A 211 25.89 2.15 11.47
CA GLY A 211 24.70 2.65 12.18
C GLY A 211 23.40 2.02 11.70
N ARG A 212 23.21 1.87 10.37
CA ARG A 212 22.01 1.25 9.80
C ARG A 212 21.94 -0.25 10.05
N ALA A 213 23.05 -0.97 9.90
CA ALA A 213 23.10 -2.39 10.20
C ALA A 213 22.85 -2.64 11.69
N ALA A 214 23.46 -1.83 12.57
CA ALA A 214 23.29 -1.94 14.02
C ALA A 214 21.86 -1.68 14.49
N ILE A 215 21.06 -0.89 13.77
CA ILE A 215 19.64 -0.65 14.09
C ILE A 215 18.73 -1.65 13.34
N GLY A 216 19.01 -1.88 12.06
CA GLY A 216 18.20 -2.71 11.18
C GLY A 216 18.22 -4.18 11.55
N ILE A 217 19.39 -4.73 11.89
CA ILE A 217 19.54 -6.15 12.27
C ILE A 217 18.74 -6.46 13.54
N PRO A 218 18.87 -5.70 14.66
CA PRO A 218 18.04 -5.94 15.84
C PRO A 218 16.56 -5.78 15.59
N ILE A 219 16.13 -4.81 14.79
CA ILE A 219 14.70 -4.64 14.45
C ILE A 219 14.20 -5.84 13.64
N ALA A 220 14.99 -6.32 12.68
CA ALA A 220 14.63 -7.50 11.88
C ALA A 220 14.58 -8.76 12.74
N LEU A 221 15.56 -8.97 13.63
CA LEU A 221 15.60 -10.10 14.57
C LEU A 221 14.48 -10.03 15.60
N PHE A 222 14.19 -8.84 16.14
CA PHE A 222 13.09 -8.63 17.07
C PHE A 222 11.74 -8.85 16.38
N GLY A 223 11.57 -8.33 15.16
CA GLY A 223 10.40 -8.58 14.33
C GLY A 223 10.22 -10.07 14.09
N TRP A 224 11.28 -10.76 13.65
CA TRP A 224 11.29 -12.22 13.48
C TRP A 224 10.88 -12.95 14.77
N TRP A 225 11.49 -12.60 15.90
CA TRP A 225 11.21 -13.19 17.20
C TRP A 225 9.74 -13.01 17.62
N LEU A 226 9.22 -11.79 17.49
CA LEU A 226 7.85 -11.42 17.83
C LEU A 226 6.83 -12.16 16.96
N ILE A 227 7.22 -12.49 15.73
CA ILE A 227 6.41 -13.30 14.82
C ILE A 227 6.44 -14.78 15.17
N THR A 228 7.57 -15.31 15.63
CA THR A 228 7.70 -16.72 16.03
C THR A 228 7.08 -17.02 17.41
N LEU A 229 6.98 -16.02 18.29
CA LEU A 229 6.40 -16.13 19.64
C LEU A 229 5.09 -16.94 19.73
N PRO A 230 4.06 -16.67 18.90
CA PRO A 230 2.81 -17.42 18.96
C PRO A 230 2.96 -18.90 18.53
N GLN A 231 3.94 -19.26 17.69
CA GLN A 231 4.20 -20.68 17.37
C GLN A 231 4.76 -21.41 18.59
N VAL A 232 5.60 -20.75 19.39
CA VAL A 232 6.13 -21.31 20.64
C VAL A 232 5.03 -21.52 21.67
N ALA A 233 4.05 -20.59 21.74
CA ALA A 233 2.90 -20.72 22.63
C ALA A 233 1.99 -21.90 22.24
N ASP A 234 1.75 -22.11 20.94
CA ASP A 234 0.92 -23.21 20.43
C ASP A 234 1.59 -24.58 20.69
N LEU A 235 2.92 -24.65 20.50
CA LEU A 235 3.72 -25.82 20.87
C LEU A 235 3.66 -26.09 22.38
N ALA A 236 3.73 -25.05 23.21
CA ALA A 236 3.62 -25.18 24.66
C ALA A 236 2.24 -25.70 25.10
N ASP A 237 1.15 -25.23 24.48
CA ASP A 237 -0.21 -25.71 24.76
C ASP A 237 -0.39 -27.19 24.36
N LEU A 238 0.13 -27.57 23.18
CA LEU A 238 0.11 -28.96 22.73
C LEU A 238 0.91 -29.89 23.67
N GLN A 239 2.06 -29.42 24.18
CA GLN A 239 2.85 -30.18 25.17
C GLN A 239 2.12 -30.32 26.50
N LEU A 240 1.40 -29.28 26.95
CA LEU A 240 0.56 -29.35 28.15
C LEU A 240 -0.58 -30.35 27.97
N LYS A 241 -1.23 -30.37 26.80
CA LYS A 241 -2.33 -31.28 26.50
C LYS A 241 -1.91 -32.73 26.29
N ARG A 242 -0.66 -32.97 25.89
CA ARG A 242 -0.07 -34.32 25.75
C ARG A 242 0.48 -34.88 27.05
N ARG A 243 0.49 -34.14 28.16
CA ARG A 243 0.90 -34.73 29.44
C ARG A 243 -0.02 -35.91 29.75
N PRO A 244 0.52 -37.14 29.85
CA PRO A 244 -0.30 -38.30 30.14
C PRO A 244 -1.00 -38.08 31.47
N VAL A 245 -2.31 -38.34 31.50
CA VAL A 245 -3.06 -38.38 32.76
C VAL A 245 -2.39 -39.44 33.64
N PRO A 246 -1.96 -39.10 34.86
CA PRO A 246 -1.28 -40.06 35.73
C PRO A 246 -2.16 -41.31 35.91
N SER A 247 -1.60 -42.48 35.58
CA SER A 247 -2.29 -43.78 35.58
C SER A 247 -2.84 -44.17 36.95
N ASP A 248 -2.35 -43.54 38.00
CA ASP A 248 -2.67 -43.81 39.40
C ASP A 248 -4.14 -43.47 39.72
N ALA A 249 -4.78 -42.63 38.91
CA ALA A 249 -6.22 -42.37 39.01
C ALA A 249 -7.09 -43.52 38.47
N SER A 250 -6.55 -44.41 37.65
CA SER A 250 -7.32 -45.54 37.07
C SER A 250 -7.38 -46.76 37.99
N GLU A 251 -6.36 -47.01 38.82
CA GLU A 251 -6.40 -48.13 39.78
C GLU A 251 -7.40 -47.87 40.92
N ALA A 252 -7.55 -46.62 41.38
CA ALA A 252 -8.49 -46.28 42.44
C ALA A 252 -9.98 -46.36 42.00
N GLN A 253 -10.25 -46.33 40.69
CA GLN A 253 -11.61 -46.31 40.14
C GLN A 253 -12.11 -47.69 39.70
N VAL A 254 -11.21 -48.66 39.49
CA VAL A 254 -11.56 -50.06 39.20
C VAL A 254 -11.79 -50.87 40.49
N ALA A 255 -11.31 -50.38 41.63
CA ALA A 255 -11.46 -51.04 42.94
C ALA A 255 -12.77 -50.70 43.68
N ARG A 256 -13.72 -49.97 43.07
CA ARG A 256 -15.06 -49.69 43.62
C ARG A 256 -16.14 -50.25 42.72
#